data_AF-A0A9J6N1X4-F1
#
_entry.id   AF-A0A9J6N1X4-F1
#
_cell.length_a   1.000
_cell.length_b   1.000
_cell.length_c   1.000
_cell.angle_alpha   90.00
_cell.angle_beta   90.00
_cell.angle_gamma   90.00
#
_symmetry.space_group_name_H-M   'P 1'
#
loop_
_entity.id
_entity.type
_entity.pdbx_description
1 polymer ?
#
loop_
_entity_poly.entity_id
_entity_poly.type
_entity_poly.pdbx_seq_one_letter_code
_entity_poly.pdbx_strand_id
1 'polypeptide(L)'
;MNKYICPRCGTYLRERDWEMVHEMSDGGIKLDVHPIYECQDVNCGYMKRLEPIPEIIAQQGDDRLLLLYPNDRGRIFDIGENLIWPETHYQSILARGYWDDYKGNHDVEMLLKNVRYSEAAHMETPNLFDFATSELSQDAFLCWLMSWSKETHRSLDRPLHEAAVDFVSMLFNVHGYPVPTIERIEIIRQFQSLDILAIVNGNYAILIEDKTYTKNHSDQLCRYRKVVAKDYPDKVQLPIYYKIADQSNYRSVKEAGYFPFTRDRMLKVLQRGRKNGVSHPIFLDYLKHLERLESNIHAYKSKPVMDWDGFTWQGFYIELQKHFNGNWGYVSNPRGGFWGFWWKPRSDKNYYLQLEQRLLCVKIEADKTQDLREFRTTEMDNVLIESEERGLLLQKPTKLATGKTMTIAQRPEYIQTKENGLLDLDKTIAELKKWEVVPSNQDN
;
A
#
# COMPACT_ATOMS: atom_id res chain seq x y z
N MET A 1 -45.03 24.18 24.10
CA MET A 1 -43.85 24.74 24.79
C MET A 1 -43.83 24.35 26.28
N ASN A 2 -43.72 23.06 26.62
CA ASN A 2 -43.59 22.60 28.03
C ASN A 2 -42.63 21.40 28.16
N LYS A 3 -41.67 21.23 27.23
CA LYS A 3 -40.83 20.02 27.13
C LYS A 3 -39.79 19.86 28.25
N TYR A 4 -39.62 20.86 29.11
CA TYR A 4 -38.62 20.86 30.19
C TYR A 4 -39.23 20.81 31.59
N ILE A 5 -40.51 20.45 31.73
CA ILE A 5 -41.17 20.35 33.04
C ILE A 5 -41.36 18.87 33.38
N CYS A 6 -40.86 18.46 34.56
CA CYS A 6 -40.99 17.12 35.10
C CYS A 6 -42.48 16.78 35.29
N PRO A 7 -42.99 15.69 34.70
CA PRO A 7 -44.39 15.33 34.79
C PRO A 7 -44.79 14.83 36.19
N ARG A 8 -43.82 14.54 37.06
CA ARG A 8 -44.08 14.07 38.43
C ARG A 8 -44.21 15.19 39.45
N CYS A 9 -43.35 16.22 39.38
CA CYS A 9 -43.29 17.26 40.42
C CYS A 9 -43.40 18.70 39.88
N GLY A 10 -43.46 18.90 38.56
CA GLY A 10 -43.55 20.23 37.96
C GLY A 10 -42.25 21.03 37.96
N THR A 11 -41.15 20.48 38.47
CA THR A 11 -39.81 21.10 38.43
C THR A 11 -39.17 20.98 37.05
N TYR A 12 -38.17 21.81 36.73
CA TYR A 12 -37.46 21.71 35.46
C TYR A 12 -36.64 20.42 35.31
N LEU A 13 -36.53 19.92 34.08
CA LEU A 13 -35.62 18.86 33.66
C LEU A 13 -34.28 19.47 33.22
N ARG A 14 -33.16 18.80 33.51
CA ARG A 14 -31.84 19.08 32.96
C ARG A 14 -31.36 17.93 32.09
N GLU A 15 -30.54 18.24 31.09
CA GLU A 15 -29.88 17.24 30.25
C GLU A 15 -28.62 16.72 30.96
N ARG A 16 -28.39 15.42 30.92
CA ARG A 16 -27.23 14.74 31.51
C ARG A 16 -26.96 13.46 30.73
N ASP A 17 -25.71 13.01 30.65
CA ASP A 17 -25.41 11.66 30.18
C ASP A 17 -25.65 10.64 31.31
N TRP A 18 -26.51 9.65 31.06
CA TRP A 18 -26.65 8.50 31.93
C TRP A 18 -25.55 7.52 31.59
N GLU A 19 -24.70 7.24 32.57
CA GLU A 19 -23.62 6.28 32.48
C GLU A 19 -23.97 5.10 33.37
N MET A 20 -24.31 3.96 32.75
CA MET A 20 -24.45 2.71 33.47
C MET A 20 -23.20 1.87 33.25
N VAL A 21 -22.38 1.76 34.29
CA VAL A 21 -21.18 0.93 34.31
C VAL A 21 -21.54 -0.38 34.99
N HIS A 22 -21.63 -1.46 34.22
CA HIS A 22 -21.68 -2.81 34.77
C HIS A 22 -20.34 -3.50 34.55
N GLU A 23 -19.61 -3.69 35.63
CA GLU A 23 -18.48 -4.62 35.64
C GLU A 23 -19.04 -6.04 35.67
N MET A 24 -18.80 -6.76 34.59
CA MET A 24 -19.10 -8.18 34.49
C MET A 24 -18.10 -8.97 35.34
N SER A 25 -18.46 -10.20 35.71
CA SER A 25 -17.62 -11.06 36.56
C SER A 25 -16.25 -11.41 35.94
N ASP A 26 -16.06 -11.18 34.64
CA ASP A 26 -14.79 -11.36 33.91
C ASP A 26 -13.97 -10.06 33.79
N GLY A 27 -14.40 -8.98 34.43
CA GLY A 27 -13.77 -7.65 34.33
C GLY A 27 -14.13 -6.88 33.06
N GLY A 28 -15.01 -7.42 32.21
CA GLY A 28 -15.58 -6.68 31.09
C GLY A 28 -16.48 -5.56 31.58
N ILE A 29 -16.27 -4.34 31.10
CA ILE A 29 -17.13 -3.21 31.44
C ILE A 29 -18.17 -3.05 30.34
N LYS A 30 -19.45 -3.27 30.68
CA LYS A 30 -20.55 -2.79 29.86
C LYS A 30 -20.83 -1.36 30.27
N LEU A 31 -20.33 -0.43 29.46
CA LEU A 31 -20.62 0.98 29.56
C LEU A 31 -21.78 1.30 28.61
N ASP A 32 -22.95 1.60 29.17
CA ASP A 32 -24.08 2.16 28.42
C ASP A 32 -24.13 3.65 28.71
N VAL A 33 -23.71 4.47 27.74
CA VAL A 33 -23.80 5.94 27.81
C VAL A 33 -24.86 6.40 26.84
N HIS A 34 -25.89 7.04 27.36
CA HIS A 34 -26.88 7.72 26.55
C HIS A 34 -27.39 8.96 27.27
N PRO A 35 -27.70 10.04 26.53
CA PRO A 35 -28.22 11.24 27.14
C PRO A 35 -29.60 10.97 27.76
N ILE A 36 -29.91 11.63 28.88
CA ILE A 36 -31.19 11.60 29.61
C ILE A 36 -31.64 13.02 30.00
N TYR A 37 -32.94 13.20 30.14
CA TYR A 37 -33.53 14.27 30.95
C TYR A 37 -33.68 13.79 32.39
N GLU A 38 -33.00 14.46 33.33
CA GLU A 38 -33.10 14.21 34.76
C GLU A 38 -33.86 15.37 35.43
N CYS A 39 -34.80 15.07 36.33
CA CYS A 39 -35.46 16.10 37.11
C CYS A 39 -34.49 16.80 38.07
N GLN A 40 -34.48 18.13 38.07
CA GLN A 40 -33.60 18.93 38.92
C GLN A 40 -33.95 18.81 40.41
N ASP A 41 -35.19 18.44 40.75
CA ASP A 41 -35.54 18.06 42.11
C ASP A 41 -34.97 16.67 42.41
N VAL A 42 -33.92 16.63 43.22
CA VAL A 42 -33.18 15.44 43.63
C VAL A 42 -34.08 14.41 44.32
N ASN A 43 -35.18 14.83 44.95
CA ASN A 43 -36.11 13.93 45.62
C ASN A 43 -37.13 13.28 44.68
N CYS A 44 -37.25 13.77 43.44
CA CYS A 44 -38.22 13.26 42.47
C CYS A 44 -37.78 11.95 41.79
N GLY A 45 -36.47 11.82 41.52
CA GLY A 45 -35.88 10.66 40.85
C GLY A 45 -36.40 10.38 39.43
N TYR A 46 -37.09 11.34 38.79
CA TYR A 46 -37.57 11.19 37.42
C TYR A 46 -36.41 11.31 36.43
N MET A 47 -36.28 10.30 35.58
CA MET A 47 -35.34 10.25 34.46
C MET A 47 -36.06 9.79 33.20
N LYS A 48 -35.71 10.35 32.05
CA LYS A 48 -36.21 9.94 30.74
C LYS A 48 -35.06 9.90 29.74
N ARG A 49 -34.90 8.82 28.99
CA ARG A 49 -33.91 8.73 27.91
C ARG A 49 -34.12 9.87 26.90
N LEU A 50 -33.03 10.54 26.56
CA LEU A 50 -32.98 11.72 25.70
C LEU A 50 -32.85 11.34 24.24
N GLU A 51 -32.36 10.13 23.94
CA GLU A 51 -32.50 9.55 22.60
C GLU A 51 -33.99 9.38 22.31
N PRO A 52 -34.56 10.27 21.50
CA PRO A 52 -35.95 10.18 21.13
C PRO A 52 -36.04 9.08 20.09
N ILE A 53 -36.83 8.04 20.33
CA ILE A 53 -37.23 7.13 19.25
C ILE A 53 -37.91 8.03 18.21
N PRO A 54 -37.31 8.20 17.02
CA PRO A 54 -37.84 9.13 16.05
C PRO A 54 -39.17 8.61 15.51
N GLU A 55 -40.07 9.52 15.18
CA GLU A 55 -41.36 9.14 14.60
C GLU A 55 -41.19 8.97 13.09
N ILE A 56 -41.79 7.94 12.51
CA ILE A 56 -41.89 7.87 11.05
C ILE A 56 -42.99 8.82 10.62
N ILE A 57 -42.62 9.87 9.89
CA ILE A 57 -43.57 10.90 9.44
C ILE A 57 -43.97 10.77 7.98
N ALA A 58 -43.19 10.05 7.19
CA ALA A 58 -43.48 9.80 5.78
C ALA A 58 -42.70 8.57 5.26
N GLN A 59 -43.10 8.06 4.11
CA GLN A 59 -42.40 6.97 3.41
C GLN A 59 -42.24 7.24 1.91
N GLN A 60 -41.30 6.54 1.30
CA GLN A 60 -41.03 6.51 -0.13
C GLN A 60 -41.00 5.06 -0.59
N GLY A 61 -42.07 4.62 -1.27
CA GLY A 61 -42.25 3.20 -1.56
C GLY A 61 -42.31 2.36 -0.28
N ASP A 62 -41.80 1.13 -0.37
CA ASP A 62 -41.78 0.18 0.76
C ASP A 62 -40.46 0.21 1.55
N ASP A 63 -39.41 0.83 1.00
CA ASP A 63 -38.03 0.65 1.49
C ASP A 63 -37.43 1.91 2.13
N ARG A 64 -38.10 3.07 2.09
CA ARG A 64 -37.56 4.31 2.65
C ARG A 64 -38.51 5.00 3.60
N LEU A 65 -37.99 5.35 4.78
CA LEU A 65 -38.71 6.02 5.84
C LEU A 65 -38.09 7.38 6.14
N LEU A 66 -38.92 8.38 6.36
CA LEU A 66 -38.51 9.67 6.91
C LEU A 66 -38.73 9.65 8.42
N LEU A 67 -37.62 9.65 9.16
CA LEU A 67 -37.58 9.67 10.61
C LEU A 67 -37.49 11.10 11.11
N LEU A 68 -38.45 11.53 11.94
CA LEU A 68 -38.48 12.82 12.62
C LEU A 68 -37.95 12.68 14.04
N TYR A 69 -36.82 13.32 14.28
CA TYR A 69 -36.24 13.55 15.59
C TYR A 69 -36.73 14.92 16.14
N PRO A 70 -36.63 15.16 17.46
CA PRO A 70 -36.88 16.46 18.07
C PRO A 70 -36.07 17.58 17.43
N ASN A 71 -36.53 18.81 17.67
CA ASN A 71 -35.95 20.03 17.10
C ASN A 71 -35.99 20.06 15.56
N ASP A 72 -37.05 19.48 14.98
CA ASP A 72 -37.33 19.50 13.54
C ASP A 72 -36.21 18.86 12.69
N ARG A 73 -35.49 17.89 13.25
CA ARG A 73 -34.42 17.16 12.56
C ARG A 73 -35.00 15.91 11.91
N GLY A 74 -34.82 15.76 10.61
CA GLY A 74 -35.21 14.59 9.84
C GLY A 74 -33.98 13.79 9.39
N ARG A 75 -34.13 12.46 9.30
CA ARG A 75 -33.20 11.57 8.61
C ARG A 75 -33.96 10.65 7.67
N ILE A 76 -33.34 10.30 6.54
CA ILE A 76 -33.86 9.27 5.64
C ILE A 76 -33.25 7.94 6.08
N PHE A 77 -34.08 6.95 6.32
CA PHE A 77 -33.66 5.58 6.59
C PHE A 77 -34.09 4.67 5.43
N ASP A 78 -33.11 3.98 4.84
CA ASP A 78 -33.33 2.97 3.80
C ASP A 78 -33.31 1.58 4.46
N ILE A 79 -34.47 0.93 4.47
CA ILE A 79 -34.70 -0.36 5.13
C ILE A 79 -33.92 -1.47 4.40
N GLY A 80 -33.93 -1.46 3.06
CA GLY A 80 -33.30 -2.50 2.25
C GLY A 80 -31.79 -2.54 2.42
N GLU A 81 -31.16 -1.36 2.47
CA GLU A 81 -29.71 -1.22 2.66
C GLU A 81 -29.29 -1.09 4.14
N ASN A 82 -30.27 -1.00 5.05
CA ASN A 82 -30.07 -0.74 6.47
C ASN A 82 -29.15 0.48 6.71
N LEU A 83 -29.47 1.58 6.03
CA LEU A 83 -28.61 2.76 5.91
C LEU A 83 -29.37 4.04 6.29
N ILE A 84 -28.79 4.86 7.17
CA ILE A 84 -29.37 6.13 7.62
C ILE A 84 -28.54 7.32 7.15
N TRP A 85 -29.23 8.30 6.58
CA TRP A 85 -28.62 9.54 6.09
C TRP A 85 -28.39 10.56 7.23
N PRO A 86 -27.44 11.49 7.06
CA PRO A 86 -27.18 12.57 8.00
C PRO A 86 -28.43 13.37 8.36
N GLU A 87 -28.39 14.00 9.54
CA GLU A 87 -29.44 14.91 9.96
C GLU A 87 -29.54 16.15 9.06
N THR A 88 -30.78 16.50 8.73
CA THR A 88 -31.10 17.81 8.19
C THR A 88 -32.45 18.28 8.72
N HIS A 89 -32.91 19.47 8.35
CA HIS A 89 -34.25 19.90 8.74
C HIS A 89 -35.32 19.09 7.97
N TYR A 90 -36.32 18.51 8.64
CA TYR A 90 -37.25 17.57 8.00
C TYR A 90 -38.03 18.17 6.83
N GLN A 91 -38.43 19.45 6.94
CA GLN A 91 -39.10 20.18 5.84
C GLN A 91 -38.25 20.24 4.57
N SER A 92 -36.91 20.32 4.70
CA SER A 92 -36.00 20.30 3.56
C SER A 92 -35.98 18.94 2.86
N ILE A 93 -36.23 17.86 3.59
CA ILE A 93 -36.33 16.50 3.02
C ILE A 93 -37.67 16.35 2.31
N LEU A 94 -38.77 16.76 2.96
CA LEU A 94 -40.11 16.74 2.37
C LEU A 94 -40.17 17.55 1.07
N ALA A 95 -39.51 18.71 1.02
CA ALA A 95 -39.45 19.55 -0.16
C ALA A 95 -38.66 18.94 -1.34
N ARG A 96 -37.87 17.89 -1.13
CA ARG A 96 -36.89 17.35 -2.10
C ARG A 96 -37.23 15.97 -2.66
N GLY A 97 -38.50 15.56 -2.63
CA GLY A 97 -38.94 14.30 -3.25
C GLY A 97 -40.43 14.10 -3.12
N TYR A 98 -40.93 12.99 -3.70
CA TYR A 98 -42.29 12.54 -3.46
C TYR A 98 -42.31 11.73 -2.18
N TRP A 99 -43.04 12.16 -1.17
CA TRP A 99 -43.19 11.46 0.11
C TRP A 99 -44.68 11.19 0.34
N ASP A 100 -45.01 9.95 0.63
CA ASP A 100 -46.36 9.53 0.99
C ASP A 100 -46.53 9.48 2.51
N ASP A 101 -47.76 9.64 2.97
CA ASP A 101 -48.10 9.40 4.38
C ASP A 101 -47.71 7.97 4.76
N TYR A 102 -47.08 7.84 5.93
CA TYR A 102 -46.68 6.54 6.45
C TYR A 102 -47.89 5.66 6.78
N LYS A 103 -47.93 4.44 6.23
CA LYS A 103 -49.03 3.47 6.41
C LYS A 103 -48.59 2.14 7.03
N GLY A 104 -47.31 2.00 7.37
CA GLY A 104 -46.74 0.77 7.94
C GLY A 104 -46.92 0.64 9.45
N ASN A 105 -46.35 -0.42 10.03
CA ASN A 105 -46.34 -0.70 11.48
C ASN A 105 -44.94 -1.00 12.05
N HIS A 106 -43.88 -0.57 11.35
CA HIS A 106 -42.49 -0.80 11.72
C HIS A 106 -42.17 -0.36 13.16
N ASP A 107 -41.38 -1.19 13.84
CA ASP A 107 -40.73 -0.86 15.11
C ASP A 107 -39.42 -0.10 14.83
N VAL A 108 -39.46 1.22 15.01
CA VAL A 108 -38.33 2.11 14.72
C VAL A 108 -37.11 1.79 15.58
N GLU A 109 -37.31 1.41 16.83
CA GLU A 109 -36.21 1.07 17.75
C GLU A 109 -35.49 -0.20 17.27
N MET A 110 -36.25 -1.20 16.82
CA MET A 110 -35.69 -2.41 16.24
C MET A 110 -34.96 -2.15 14.92
N LEU A 111 -35.53 -1.30 14.05
CA LEU A 111 -34.91 -0.92 12.78
C LEU A 111 -33.56 -0.21 12.96
N LEU A 112 -33.43 0.64 13.99
CA LEU A 112 -32.22 1.41 14.23
C LEU A 112 -31.10 0.62 14.95
N LYS A 113 -31.37 -0.59 15.44
CA LYS A 113 -30.41 -1.35 16.25
C LYS A 113 -29.09 -1.67 15.53
N ASN A 114 -29.14 -1.87 14.21
CA ASN A 114 -27.97 -2.24 13.40
C ASN A 114 -27.71 -1.27 12.25
N VAL A 115 -28.27 -0.06 12.30
CA VAL A 115 -28.24 0.85 11.17
C VAL A 115 -26.82 1.35 10.87
N ARG A 116 -26.50 1.47 9.58
CA ARG A 116 -25.23 2.03 9.11
C ARG A 116 -25.39 3.49 8.73
N TYR A 117 -24.48 4.35 9.18
CA TYR A 117 -24.46 5.75 8.76
C TYR A 117 -24.01 5.88 7.30
N SER A 118 -24.75 6.61 6.48
CA SER A 118 -24.38 6.83 5.08
C SER A 118 -23.08 7.61 4.93
N GLU A 119 -22.70 8.41 5.94
CA GLU A 119 -21.40 9.08 6.01
C GLU A 119 -20.23 8.08 5.98
N ALA A 120 -20.42 6.90 6.58
CA ALA A 120 -19.45 5.82 6.56
C ALA A 120 -19.27 5.21 5.16
N ALA A 121 -20.20 5.43 4.22
CA ALA A 121 -20.08 4.92 2.85
C ALA A 121 -18.92 5.56 2.07
N HIS A 122 -18.42 6.71 2.54
CA HIS A 122 -17.30 7.43 1.92
C HIS A 122 -16.04 7.46 2.79
N MET A 123 -16.07 6.89 4.00
CA MET A 123 -14.90 6.81 4.86
C MET A 123 -14.03 5.61 4.46
N GLU A 124 -12.73 5.84 4.28
CA GLU A 124 -11.80 4.73 4.13
C GLU A 124 -11.79 3.90 5.42
N THR A 125 -12.10 2.62 5.30
CA THR A 125 -11.97 1.68 6.41
C THR A 125 -10.50 1.59 6.82
N PRO A 126 -10.20 1.62 8.14
CA PRO A 126 -8.86 1.35 8.63
C PRO A 126 -8.34 0.02 8.10
N ASN A 127 -7.07 -0.02 7.70
CA ASN A 127 -6.44 -1.22 7.16
C ASN A 127 -5.35 -1.72 8.12
N LEU A 128 -5.35 -3.02 8.43
CA LEU A 128 -4.38 -3.61 9.36
C LEU A 128 -2.92 -3.33 8.97
N PHE A 129 -2.60 -3.38 7.67
CA PHE A 129 -1.24 -3.21 7.15
C PHE A 129 -0.81 -1.75 6.98
N ASP A 130 -1.65 -0.80 7.40
CA ASP A 130 -1.23 0.59 7.60
C ASP A 130 -0.39 0.73 8.87
N PHE A 131 -0.63 -0.14 9.84
CA PHE A 131 0.07 -0.16 11.12
C PHE A 131 1.10 -1.29 11.19
N ALA A 132 0.80 -2.43 10.54
CA ALA A 132 1.71 -3.56 10.42
C ALA A 132 2.55 -3.44 9.14
N THR A 133 3.58 -2.59 9.17
CA THR A 133 4.41 -2.25 7.99
C THR A 133 5.77 -2.95 7.94
N SER A 134 6.07 -3.79 8.93
CA SER A 134 7.36 -4.49 9.03
C SER A 134 7.38 -5.79 8.22
N GLU A 135 8.58 -6.29 7.90
CA GLU A 135 8.79 -7.62 7.27
C GLU A 135 8.07 -8.73 8.07
N LEU A 136 8.03 -8.64 9.41
CA LEU A 136 7.33 -9.62 10.25
C LEU A 136 5.82 -9.72 10.00
N SER A 137 5.17 -8.62 9.62
CA SER A 137 3.74 -8.63 9.31
C SER A 137 3.45 -9.31 7.98
N GLN A 138 4.37 -9.15 7.03
CA GLN A 138 4.33 -9.80 5.73
C GLN A 138 4.60 -11.29 5.89
N ASP A 139 5.59 -11.69 6.70
CA ASP A 139 5.83 -13.08 7.07
C ASP A 139 4.58 -13.75 7.67
N ALA A 140 3.93 -13.05 8.61
CA ALA A 140 2.73 -13.53 9.26
C ALA A 140 1.59 -13.73 8.26
N PHE A 141 1.40 -12.79 7.32
CA PHE A 141 0.41 -12.93 6.26
C PHE A 141 0.68 -14.13 5.36
N LEU A 142 1.93 -14.33 4.93
CA LEU A 142 2.30 -15.47 4.08
C LEU A 142 2.08 -16.81 4.81
N CYS A 143 2.47 -16.90 6.09
CA CYS A 143 2.22 -18.07 6.92
C CYS A 143 0.71 -18.34 7.10
N TRP A 144 -0.06 -17.28 7.37
CA TRP A 144 -1.51 -17.36 7.50
C TRP A 144 -2.16 -17.85 6.21
N LEU A 145 -1.83 -17.25 5.06
CA LEU A 145 -2.37 -17.64 3.76
C LEU A 145 -2.03 -19.09 3.43
N MET A 146 -0.77 -19.50 3.57
CA MET A 146 -0.35 -20.89 3.31
C MET A 146 -1.05 -21.89 4.25
N SER A 147 -1.40 -21.51 5.47
CA SER A 147 -2.10 -22.41 6.41
C SER A 147 -3.49 -22.81 5.91
N TRP A 148 -4.16 -21.94 5.14
CA TRP A 148 -5.46 -22.21 4.50
C TRP A 148 -5.38 -23.19 3.32
N SER A 149 -4.17 -23.52 2.84
CA SER A 149 -4.00 -24.41 1.68
C SER A 149 -4.29 -25.89 1.97
N LYS A 150 -4.43 -26.28 3.25
CA LYS A 150 -4.77 -27.66 3.63
C LYS A 150 -6.15 -28.04 3.11
N GLU A 151 -6.30 -29.23 2.53
CA GLU A 151 -7.57 -29.70 1.94
C GLU A 151 -8.75 -29.62 2.92
N THR A 152 -8.52 -29.88 4.21
CA THR A 152 -9.56 -29.82 5.24
C THR A 152 -10.14 -28.42 5.46
N HIS A 153 -9.44 -27.35 5.08
CA HIS A 153 -9.93 -25.98 5.23
C HIS A 153 -10.89 -25.58 4.10
N ARG A 154 -10.97 -26.39 3.04
CA ARG A 154 -11.91 -26.17 1.93
C ARG A 154 -13.37 -26.11 2.37
N SER A 155 -13.75 -26.88 3.40
CA SER A 155 -15.10 -26.88 3.95
C SER A 155 -15.39 -25.70 4.88
N LEU A 156 -14.35 -25.00 5.37
CA LEU A 156 -14.48 -23.85 6.27
C LEU A 156 -14.63 -22.54 5.48
N ASP A 157 -13.76 -22.34 4.49
CA ASP A 157 -13.80 -21.19 3.58
C ASP A 157 -13.21 -21.60 2.23
N ARG A 158 -14.10 -22.03 1.32
CA ARG A 158 -13.69 -22.54 0.01
C ARG A 158 -12.95 -21.48 -0.83
N PRO A 159 -13.45 -20.24 -1.00
CA PRO A 159 -12.73 -19.21 -1.75
C PRO A 159 -11.32 -18.94 -1.18
N LEU A 160 -11.19 -18.82 0.14
CA LEU A 160 -9.89 -18.53 0.78
C LEU A 160 -8.92 -19.70 0.64
N HIS A 161 -9.40 -20.92 0.82
CA HIS A 161 -8.63 -22.13 0.55
C HIS A 161 -8.15 -22.18 -0.90
N GLU A 162 -9.02 -21.92 -1.89
CA GLU A 162 -8.65 -21.92 -3.31
C GLU A 162 -7.61 -20.83 -3.63
N ALA A 163 -7.71 -19.65 -3.01
CA ALA A 163 -6.70 -18.59 -3.15
C ALA A 163 -5.34 -18.98 -2.52
N ALA A 164 -5.36 -19.67 -1.37
CA ALA A 164 -4.16 -20.21 -0.74
C ALA A 164 -3.48 -21.29 -1.59
N VAL A 165 -4.27 -22.19 -2.17
CA VAL A 165 -3.78 -23.20 -3.12
C VAL A 165 -3.23 -22.54 -4.37
N ASP A 166 -3.86 -21.49 -4.92
CA ASP A 166 -3.32 -20.72 -6.06
C ASP A 166 -1.96 -20.09 -5.75
N PHE A 167 -1.81 -19.50 -4.55
CA PHE A 167 -0.52 -19.00 -4.08
C PHE A 167 0.56 -20.09 -4.07
N VAL A 168 0.31 -21.21 -3.38
CA VAL A 168 1.26 -22.33 -3.29
C VAL A 168 1.54 -22.93 -4.67
N SER A 169 0.53 -23.06 -5.52
CA SER A 169 0.66 -23.53 -6.90
C SER A 169 1.63 -22.68 -7.70
N MET A 170 1.56 -21.36 -7.53
CA MET A 170 2.48 -20.45 -8.19
C MET A 170 3.93 -20.67 -7.74
N LEU A 171 4.16 -20.97 -6.45
CA LEU A 171 5.49 -21.30 -5.93
C LEU A 171 6.04 -22.61 -6.51
N PHE A 172 5.21 -23.62 -6.69
CA PHE A 172 5.61 -24.88 -7.33
C PHE A 172 5.90 -24.69 -8.83
N ASN A 173 5.01 -23.98 -9.54
CA ASN A 173 5.07 -23.81 -10.98
C ASN A 173 6.33 -23.04 -11.43
N VAL A 174 6.80 -22.05 -10.66
CA VAL A 174 8.04 -21.31 -11.01
C VAL A 174 9.30 -22.17 -10.92
N HIS A 175 9.23 -23.32 -10.25
CA HIS A 175 10.28 -24.33 -10.18
C HIS A 175 10.01 -25.54 -11.09
N GLY A 176 8.95 -25.50 -11.91
CA GLY A 176 8.62 -26.58 -12.86
C GLY A 176 7.99 -27.82 -12.23
N TYR A 177 7.45 -27.70 -11.01
CA TYR A 177 6.71 -28.80 -10.37
C TYR A 177 5.21 -28.52 -10.40
N PRO A 178 4.36 -29.54 -10.63
CA PRO A 178 2.93 -29.41 -10.36
C PRO A 178 2.70 -29.36 -8.84
N VAL A 179 1.69 -28.61 -8.42
CA VAL A 179 1.27 -28.63 -7.01
C VAL A 179 0.63 -29.98 -6.68
N PRO A 180 1.00 -30.65 -5.57
CA PRO A 180 0.27 -31.80 -5.08
C PRO A 180 -1.01 -31.36 -4.36
N THR A 181 -1.94 -32.28 -4.11
CA THR A 181 -2.99 -32.06 -3.09
C THR A 181 -2.33 -31.85 -1.74
N ILE A 182 -2.64 -30.75 -1.05
CA ILE A 182 -1.96 -30.35 0.19
C ILE A 182 -2.70 -30.97 1.38
N GLU A 183 -2.30 -32.20 1.73
CA GLU A 183 -2.85 -32.92 2.88
C GLU A 183 -2.25 -32.39 4.19
N ARG A 184 -0.95 -32.09 4.17
CA ARG A 184 -0.23 -31.54 5.31
C ARG A 184 0.72 -30.44 4.87
N ILE A 185 0.68 -29.32 5.59
CA ILE A 185 1.69 -28.28 5.54
C ILE A 185 2.12 -27.92 6.96
N GLU A 186 3.43 -27.90 7.18
CA GLU A 186 4.07 -27.48 8.42
C GLU A 186 4.87 -26.21 8.14
N ILE A 187 4.58 -25.13 8.86
CA ILE A 187 5.18 -23.82 8.64
C ILE A 187 6.03 -23.47 9.84
N ILE A 188 7.33 -23.28 9.59
CA ILE A 188 8.34 -22.93 10.59
C ILE A 188 8.80 -21.52 10.28
N ARG A 189 8.58 -20.59 11.22
CA ARG A 189 9.03 -19.21 11.13
C ARG A 189 10.47 -19.09 11.65
N GLN A 190 11.25 -18.18 11.06
CA GLN A 190 12.61 -17.83 11.50
C GLN A 190 13.54 -19.05 11.64
N PHE A 191 13.44 -20.01 10.71
CA PHE A 191 14.23 -21.23 10.71
C PHE A 191 15.70 -20.94 10.43
N GLN A 192 16.55 -20.95 11.46
CA GLN A 192 18.00 -20.67 11.33
C GLN A 192 18.29 -19.37 10.54
N SER A 193 17.50 -18.34 10.85
CA SER A 193 17.48 -17.01 10.21
C SER A 193 16.83 -16.92 8.83
N LEU A 194 16.34 -18.01 8.23
CA LEU A 194 15.42 -17.94 7.09
C LEU A 194 14.03 -17.54 7.59
N ASP A 195 13.38 -16.58 6.93
CA ASP A 195 12.12 -16.00 7.41
C ASP A 195 10.99 -17.05 7.51
N ILE A 196 10.77 -17.86 6.47
CA ILE A 196 9.77 -18.94 6.47
C ILE A 196 10.31 -20.20 5.80
N LEU A 197 10.13 -21.34 6.46
CA LEU A 197 10.26 -22.68 5.87
C LEU A 197 8.91 -23.40 5.95
N ALA A 198 8.36 -23.79 4.80
CA ALA A 198 7.13 -24.59 4.75
C ALA A 198 7.41 -25.99 4.18
N ILE A 199 7.05 -27.02 4.93
CA ILE A 199 7.17 -28.42 4.53
C ILE A 199 5.81 -28.93 4.06
N VAL A 200 5.70 -29.24 2.77
CA VAL A 200 4.46 -29.71 2.13
C VAL A 200 4.52 -31.22 1.92
N ASN A 201 3.55 -31.94 2.49
CA ASN A 201 3.39 -33.40 2.44
C ASN A 201 4.67 -34.19 2.80
N GLY A 202 5.60 -33.60 3.54
CA GLY A 202 6.89 -34.21 3.89
C GLY A 202 7.95 -34.24 2.78
N ASN A 203 7.57 -33.95 1.54
CA ASN A 203 8.41 -34.14 0.33
C ASN A 203 9.02 -32.84 -0.21
N TYR A 204 8.35 -31.71 -0.03
CA TYR A 204 8.79 -30.42 -0.55
C TYR A 204 9.10 -29.45 0.59
N ALA A 205 10.15 -28.66 0.40
CA ALA A 205 10.53 -27.58 1.30
C ALA A 205 10.46 -26.26 0.54
N ILE A 206 9.50 -25.41 0.86
CA ILE A 206 9.41 -24.04 0.34
C ILE A 206 10.21 -23.15 1.29
N LEU A 207 11.27 -22.53 0.79
CA LEU A 207 12.10 -21.59 1.54
C LEU A 207 11.71 -20.19 1.09
N ILE A 208 11.15 -19.38 1.97
CA ILE A 208 10.80 -17.99 1.65
C ILE A 208 11.71 -17.07 2.45
N GLU A 209 12.51 -16.28 1.73
CA GLU A 209 13.16 -15.09 2.28
C GLU A 209 12.30 -13.89 1.89
N ASP A 210 11.81 -13.18 2.89
CA ASP A 210 11.02 -11.95 2.77
C ASP A 210 11.96 -10.75 2.77
N LYS A 211 11.76 -9.83 1.83
CA LYS A 211 12.22 -8.45 2.05
C LYS A 211 11.11 -7.46 1.72
N THR A 212 11.06 -6.36 2.47
CA THR A 212 10.23 -5.20 2.11
C THR A 212 11.03 -4.26 1.21
N TYR A 213 11.89 -3.42 1.79
CA TYR A 213 12.62 -2.36 1.09
C TYR A 213 14.11 -2.67 0.89
N THR A 214 14.67 -3.58 1.68
CA THR A 214 16.12 -3.85 1.70
C THR A 214 16.54 -4.88 0.65
N LYS A 215 17.83 -4.91 0.31
CA LYS A 215 18.42 -5.92 -0.58
C LYS A 215 19.13 -6.97 0.26
N ASN A 216 19.12 -8.22 -0.22
CA ASN A 216 19.91 -9.27 0.39
C ASN A 216 21.33 -9.35 -0.22
N HIS A 217 22.29 -9.82 0.57
CA HIS A 217 23.60 -10.26 0.12
C HIS A 217 23.53 -11.73 -0.33
N SER A 218 24.13 -12.05 -1.49
CA SER A 218 24.09 -13.38 -2.12
C SER A 218 24.46 -14.52 -1.18
N ASP A 219 25.45 -14.30 -0.33
CA ASP A 219 25.98 -15.33 0.56
C ASP A 219 24.96 -15.80 1.60
N GLN A 220 24.04 -14.91 1.99
CA GLN A 220 22.98 -15.24 2.94
C GLN A 220 21.99 -16.25 2.35
N LEU A 221 21.52 -16.02 1.12
CA LEU A 221 20.59 -16.91 0.41
C LEU A 221 21.21 -18.30 0.19
N CYS A 222 22.47 -18.35 -0.24
CA CYS A 222 23.22 -19.60 -0.41
C CYS A 222 23.35 -20.38 0.91
N ARG A 223 23.58 -19.68 2.03
CA ARG A 223 23.65 -20.30 3.36
C ARG A 223 22.34 -20.98 3.76
N TYR A 224 21.19 -20.32 3.54
CA TYR A 224 19.88 -20.89 3.89
C TYR A 224 19.58 -22.19 3.15
N ARG A 225 19.89 -22.25 1.85
CA ARG A 225 19.70 -23.49 1.07
C ARG A 225 20.57 -24.63 1.59
N LYS A 226 21.82 -24.35 1.95
CA LYS A 226 22.75 -25.35 2.52
C LYS A 226 22.25 -25.88 3.86
N VAL A 227 21.75 -24.98 4.71
CA VAL A 227 21.16 -25.33 6.01
C VAL A 227 19.94 -26.24 5.84
N VAL A 228 19.00 -25.87 4.97
CA VAL A 228 17.81 -26.69 4.72
C VAL A 228 18.17 -28.03 4.06
N ALA A 229 19.18 -28.06 3.18
CA ALA A 229 19.64 -29.31 2.57
C ALA A 229 20.28 -30.26 3.60
N LYS A 230 20.89 -29.72 4.66
CA LYS A 230 21.48 -30.51 5.74
C LYS A 230 20.40 -31.13 6.64
N ASP A 231 19.41 -30.33 7.04
CA ASP A 231 18.41 -30.75 8.02
C ASP A 231 17.22 -31.50 7.36
N TYR A 232 17.02 -31.29 6.06
CA TYR A 232 15.98 -31.93 5.25
C TYR A 232 16.55 -32.45 3.91
N PRO A 233 17.48 -33.41 3.93
CA PRO A 233 18.22 -33.85 2.73
C PRO A 233 17.34 -34.48 1.64
N ASP A 234 16.24 -35.14 2.03
CA ASP A 234 15.37 -35.85 1.10
C ASP A 234 14.27 -34.96 0.49
N LYS A 235 14.27 -33.66 0.78
CA LYS A 235 13.22 -32.74 0.32
C LYS A 235 13.62 -31.96 -0.92
N VAL A 236 12.68 -31.84 -1.86
CA VAL A 236 12.82 -30.93 -3.00
C VAL A 236 12.68 -29.49 -2.52
N GLN A 237 13.73 -28.69 -2.70
CA GLN A 237 13.72 -27.28 -2.32
C GLN A 237 13.06 -26.40 -3.38
N LEU A 238 12.17 -25.51 -2.93
CA LEU A 238 11.48 -24.48 -3.71
C LEU A 238 11.84 -23.10 -3.12
N PRO A 239 13.03 -22.56 -3.43
CA PRO A 239 13.52 -21.30 -2.86
C PRO A 239 12.90 -20.06 -3.53
N ILE A 240 12.26 -19.23 -2.72
CA ILE A 240 11.49 -18.04 -3.11
C ILE A 240 12.05 -16.81 -2.40
N TYR A 241 12.35 -15.78 -3.18
CA TYR A 241 12.70 -14.46 -2.65
C TYR A 241 11.49 -13.55 -2.84
N TYR A 242 10.72 -13.38 -1.78
CA TYR A 242 9.48 -12.63 -1.80
C TYR A 242 9.77 -11.15 -1.53
N LYS A 243 9.32 -10.26 -2.43
CA LYS A 243 9.57 -8.83 -2.29
C LYS A 243 8.42 -7.97 -2.79
N ILE A 244 7.88 -7.13 -1.91
CA ILE A 244 6.79 -6.19 -2.25
C ILE A 244 7.30 -4.85 -2.80
N ALA A 245 8.52 -4.42 -2.47
CA ALA A 245 9.11 -3.23 -3.10
C ALA A 245 9.99 -3.65 -4.29
N ASP A 246 10.04 -2.79 -5.31
CA ASP A 246 10.83 -3.08 -6.50
C ASP A 246 12.33 -2.94 -6.22
N GLN A 247 13.15 -3.62 -7.02
CA GLN A 247 14.58 -3.38 -7.05
C GLN A 247 15.12 -3.42 -8.48
N SER A 248 16.21 -2.69 -8.69
CA SER A 248 16.85 -2.55 -9.98
C SER A 248 17.30 -3.85 -10.63
N ASN A 249 17.75 -4.86 -9.87
CA ASN A 249 18.03 -6.16 -10.43
C ASN A 249 17.94 -7.27 -9.38
N TYR A 250 17.71 -8.49 -9.84
CA TYR A 250 17.61 -9.71 -9.03
C TYR A 250 18.70 -10.73 -9.40
N ARG A 251 19.83 -10.28 -9.95
CA ARG A 251 20.85 -11.18 -10.49
C ARG A 251 21.44 -12.07 -9.41
N SER A 252 21.87 -11.48 -8.29
CA SER A 252 22.40 -12.22 -7.13
C SER A 252 21.39 -13.21 -6.54
N VAL A 253 20.10 -12.87 -6.54
CA VAL A 253 19.01 -13.74 -6.07
C VAL A 253 18.89 -14.98 -6.96
N LYS A 254 18.88 -14.77 -8.28
CA LYS A 254 18.82 -15.86 -9.27
C LYS A 254 20.07 -16.73 -9.24
N GLU A 255 21.25 -16.11 -9.11
CA GLU A 255 22.53 -16.83 -8.99
C GLU A 255 22.59 -17.69 -7.72
N ALA A 256 21.95 -17.27 -6.62
CA ALA A 256 21.77 -18.08 -5.41
C ALA A 256 20.75 -19.23 -5.57
N GLY A 257 20.06 -19.29 -6.72
CA GLY A 257 19.06 -20.29 -7.05
C GLY A 257 17.66 -19.98 -6.53
N TYR A 258 17.39 -18.76 -6.05
CA TYR A 258 16.06 -18.32 -5.62
C TYR A 258 15.26 -17.76 -6.78
N PHE A 259 13.94 -17.97 -6.75
CA PHE A 259 13.01 -17.33 -7.67
C PHE A 259 12.52 -15.98 -7.09
N PRO A 260 12.70 -14.85 -7.80
CA PRO A 260 12.11 -13.57 -7.40
C PRO A 260 10.58 -13.56 -7.52
N PHE A 261 9.89 -13.59 -6.39
CA PHE A 261 8.44 -13.46 -6.33
C PHE A 261 8.06 -12.02 -5.94
N THR A 262 7.65 -11.24 -6.94
CA THR A 262 7.42 -9.80 -6.80
C THR A 262 5.97 -9.44 -6.48
N ARG A 263 5.74 -8.18 -6.08
CA ARG A 263 4.41 -7.59 -5.85
C ARG A 263 3.41 -7.89 -6.96
N ASP A 264 3.80 -7.75 -8.23
CA ASP A 264 2.93 -8.05 -9.39
C ASP A 264 2.36 -9.49 -9.35
N ARG A 265 3.18 -10.48 -8.97
CA ARG A 265 2.73 -11.88 -8.85
C ARG A 265 1.78 -12.07 -7.69
N MET A 266 2.07 -11.45 -6.54
CA MET A 266 1.18 -11.52 -5.38
C MET A 266 -0.17 -10.84 -5.68
N LEU A 267 -0.15 -9.65 -6.28
CA LEU A 267 -1.36 -8.94 -6.68
C LEU A 267 -2.24 -9.81 -7.59
N LYS A 268 -1.65 -10.52 -8.56
CA LYS A 268 -2.41 -11.45 -9.41
C LYS A 268 -3.12 -12.55 -8.62
N VAL A 269 -2.44 -13.16 -7.65
CA VAL A 269 -3.04 -14.18 -6.77
C VAL A 269 -4.19 -13.57 -5.96
N LEU A 270 -3.94 -12.43 -5.31
CA LEU A 270 -4.93 -11.82 -4.43
C LEU A 270 -6.14 -11.27 -5.18
N GLN A 271 -5.93 -10.66 -6.35
CA GLN A 271 -7.00 -10.15 -7.20
C GLN A 271 -7.85 -11.28 -7.77
N ARG A 272 -7.24 -12.42 -8.15
CA ARG A 272 -7.98 -13.64 -8.51
C ARG A 272 -8.81 -14.15 -7.34
N GLY A 273 -8.23 -14.22 -6.13
CA GLY A 273 -8.95 -14.61 -4.93
C GLY A 273 -10.16 -13.71 -4.65
N ARG A 274 -9.99 -12.38 -4.67
CA ARG A 274 -11.11 -11.43 -4.53
C ARG A 274 -12.18 -11.65 -5.59
N LYS A 275 -11.77 -11.80 -6.86
CA LYS A 275 -12.70 -12.07 -7.97
C LYS A 275 -13.47 -13.37 -7.80
N ASN A 276 -12.84 -14.38 -7.18
CA ASN A 276 -13.43 -15.69 -6.91
C ASN A 276 -14.20 -15.74 -5.57
N GLY A 277 -14.44 -14.60 -4.92
CA GLY A 277 -15.34 -14.50 -3.78
C GLY A 277 -14.67 -14.53 -2.40
N VAL A 278 -13.34 -14.38 -2.30
CA VAL A 278 -12.70 -14.21 -1.00
C VAL A 278 -13.16 -12.91 -0.34
N SER A 279 -13.79 -13.02 0.83
CA SER A 279 -14.29 -11.88 1.62
C SER A 279 -13.59 -11.70 2.97
N HIS A 280 -12.55 -12.49 3.26
CA HIS A 280 -11.89 -12.48 4.56
C HIS A 280 -11.15 -11.14 4.80
N PRO A 281 -11.39 -10.42 5.93
CA PRO A 281 -10.84 -9.08 6.14
C PRO A 281 -9.31 -8.99 6.03
N ILE A 282 -8.57 -9.91 6.66
CA ILE A 282 -7.10 -9.94 6.58
C ILE A 282 -6.60 -10.06 5.13
N PHE A 283 -7.27 -10.86 4.31
CA PHE A 283 -6.92 -11.02 2.89
C PHE A 283 -7.14 -9.72 2.11
N LEU A 284 -8.33 -9.13 2.29
CA LEU A 284 -8.72 -7.91 1.60
C LEU A 284 -7.87 -6.72 2.03
N ASP A 285 -7.51 -6.65 3.31
CA ASP A 285 -6.62 -5.62 3.82
C ASP A 285 -5.23 -5.71 3.20
N TYR A 286 -4.64 -6.91 3.11
CA TYR A 286 -3.34 -7.08 2.48
C TYR A 286 -3.38 -6.76 0.98
N LEU A 287 -4.44 -7.18 0.28
CA LEU A 287 -4.66 -6.81 -1.12
C LEU A 287 -4.73 -5.28 -1.30
N LYS A 288 -5.54 -4.59 -0.50
CA LYS A 288 -5.68 -3.12 -0.57
C LYS A 288 -4.35 -2.42 -0.27
N HIS A 289 -3.57 -2.94 0.68
CA HIS A 289 -2.23 -2.44 0.97
C HIS A 289 -1.30 -2.52 -0.25
N LEU A 290 -1.26 -3.67 -0.93
CA LEU A 290 -0.44 -3.83 -2.15
C LEU A 290 -0.97 -3.01 -3.34
N GLU A 291 -2.29 -2.89 -3.51
CA GLU A 291 -2.91 -2.05 -4.55
C GLU A 291 -2.55 -0.57 -4.35
N ARG A 292 -2.48 -0.10 -3.09
CA ARG A 292 -2.03 1.26 -2.77
C ARG A 292 -0.55 1.49 -3.09
N LEU A 293 0.33 0.54 -2.73
CA LEU A 293 1.75 0.60 -3.09
C LEU A 293 1.94 0.66 -4.62
N GLU A 294 1.21 -0.17 -5.35
CA GLU A 294 1.24 -0.21 -6.82
C GLU A 294 0.80 1.14 -7.41
N SER A 295 -0.26 1.73 -6.86
CA SER A 295 -0.78 3.04 -7.28
C SER A 295 0.22 4.16 -7.02
N ASN A 296 0.89 4.16 -5.87
CA ASN A 296 1.92 5.14 -5.53
C ASN A 296 3.12 5.06 -6.49
N ILE A 297 3.53 3.85 -6.87
CA ILE A 297 4.61 3.63 -7.83
C ILE A 297 4.19 4.09 -9.24
N HIS A 298 2.94 3.86 -9.64
CA HIS A 298 2.41 4.30 -10.93
C HIS A 298 2.06 5.79 -10.99
N ALA A 299 2.14 6.51 -9.86
CA ALA A 299 1.74 7.91 -9.77
C ALA A 299 2.58 8.85 -10.67
N TYR A 300 3.74 8.41 -11.17
CA TYR A 300 4.57 9.22 -12.07
C TYR A 300 3.86 9.58 -13.38
N LYS A 301 2.81 8.82 -13.72
CA LYS A 301 1.97 9.04 -14.91
C LYS A 301 0.91 10.11 -14.72
N SER A 302 0.53 10.41 -13.47
CA SER A 302 -0.64 11.24 -13.15
C SER A 302 -0.37 12.37 -12.15
N LYS A 303 0.74 12.34 -11.42
CA LYS A 303 1.19 13.43 -10.54
C LYS A 303 2.18 14.36 -11.27
N PRO A 304 2.08 15.69 -11.05
CA PRO A 304 3.12 16.62 -11.48
C PRO A 304 4.49 16.22 -10.93
N VAL A 305 5.56 16.44 -11.69
CA VAL A 305 6.93 16.03 -11.31
C VAL A 305 7.37 16.65 -9.97
N MET A 306 6.85 17.83 -9.63
CA MET A 306 7.13 18.51 -8.36
C MET A 306 6.58 17.80 -7.13
N ASP A 307 5.53 16.98 -7.30
CA ASP A 307 4.82 16.30 -6.21
C ASP A 307 5.26 14.84 -6.04
N TRP A 308 6.33 14.44 -6.74
CA TRP A 308 6.83 13.06 -6.72
C TRP A 308 7.53 12.72 -5.40
N ASP A 309 6.97 11.75 -4.71
CA ASP A 309 7.59 11.10 -3.56
C ASP A 309 8.56 9.98 -3.98
N GLY A 310 9.17 9.32 -2.98
CA GLY A 310 10.12 8.24 -3.22
C GLY A 310 9.55 7.05 -3.99
N PHE A 311 8.27 6.71 -3.85
CA PHE A 311 7.63 5.64 -4.63
C PHE A 311 7.43 6.06 -6.08
N THR A 312 7.03 7.30 -6.28
CA THR A 312 6.82 7.89 -7.59
C THR A 312 8.12 7.91 -8.41
N TRP A 313 9.25 8.30 -7.78
CA TRP A 313 10.57 8.23 -8.40
C TRP A 313 10.99 6.80 -8.79
N GLN A 314 10.70 5.82 -7.93
CA GLN A 314 10.98 4.40 -8.25
C GLN A 314 10.22 3.96 -9.50
N GLY A 315 8.94 4.30 -9.60
CA GLY A 315 8.12 3.98 -10.78
C GLY A 315 8.68 4.58 -12.07
N PHE A 316 9.08 5.85 -12.04
CA PHE A 316 9.74 6.49 -13.18
C PHE A 316 11.03 5.77 -13.57
N TYR A 317 11.87 5.40 -12.60
CA TYR A 317 13.12 4.69 -12.86
C TYR A 317 12.96 3.26 -13.34
N ILE A 318 11.93 2.54 -12.89
CA ILE A 318 11.55 1.23 -13.45
C ILE A 318 11.21 1.38 -14.93
N GLU A 319 10.49 2.45 -15.31
CA GLU A 319 10.17 2.72 -16.71
C GLU A 319 11.43 3.05 -17.51
N LEU A 320 12.30 3.94 -17.01
CA LEU A 320 13.57 4.27 -17.67
C LEU A 320 14.46 3.04 -17.87
N GLN A 321 14.46 2.09 -16.94
CA GLN A 321 15.27 0.88 -17.03
C GLN A 321 14.91 0.00 -18.24
N LYS A 322 13.73 0.16 -18.83
CA LYS A 322 13.35 -0.51 -20.09
C LYS A 322 14.05 0.09 -21.30
N HIS A 323 14.55 1.32 -21.19
CA HIS A 323 15.17 2.08 -22.28
C HIS A 323 16.70 2.20 -22.14
N PHE A 324 17.21 2.16 -20.90
CA PHE A 324 18.62 2.33 -20.58
C PHE A 324 19.12 1.13 -19.77
N ASN A 325 20.32 0.64 -20.08
CA ASN A 325 20.98 -0.43 -19.33
C ASN A 325 21.56 0.10 -18.01
N GLY A 326 20.67 0.55 -17.12
CA GLY A 326 21.00 1.20 -15.86
C GLY A 326 20.53 0.43 -14.64
N ASN A 327 20.97 0.92 -13.49
CA ASN A 327 20.46 0.52 -12.19
C ASN A 327 19.92 1.74 -11.45
N TRP A 328 19.04 1.51 -10.51
CA TRP A 328 18.50 2.54 -9.62
C TRP A 328 18.46 2.06 -8.18
N GLY A 329 18.39 3.03 -7.28
CA GLY A 329 18.41 2.78 -5.85
C GLY A 329 18.44 4.07 -5.05
N TYR A 330 18.28 3.93 -3.74
CA TYR A 330 18.43 5.03 -2.80
C TYR A 330 19.91 5.29 -2.52
N VAL A 331 20.34 6.53 -2.66
CA VAL A 331 21.69 7.02 -2.40
C VAL A 331 21.67 7.82 -1.11
N SER A 332 22.16 7.22 -0.02
CA SER A 332 22.23 7.87 1.28
C SER A 332 23.26 8.98 1.31
N ASN A 333 22.93 10.10 1.95
CA ASN A 333 23.86 11.19 2.23
C ASN A 333 23.49 11.86 3.57
N PRO A 334 24.37 12.70 4.17
CA PRO A 334 24.10 13.36 5.44
C PRO A 334 22.86 14.28 5.48
N ARG A 335 22.23 14.56 4.34
CA ARG A 335 21.04 15.42 4.18
C ARG A 335 19.76 14.63 3.91
N GLY A 336 19.76 13.31 4.12
CA GLY A 336 18.57 12.48 3.93
C GLY A 336 18.44 11.85 2.54
N GLY A 337 19.54 11.77 1.78
CA GLY A 337 19.67 10.96 0.56
C GLY A 337 18.72 11.34 -0.59
N PHE A 338 18.68 10.51 -1.63
CA PHE A 338 17.74 10.64 -2.75
C PHE A 338 17.61 9.31 -3.51
N TRP A 339 16.53 9.15 -4.28
CA TRP A 339 16.42 8.07 -5.26
C TRP A 339 17.15 8.47 -6.55
N GLY A 340 18.09 7.64 -6.99
CA GLY A 340 18.84 7.86 -8.21
C GLY A 340 18.78 6.70 -9.21
N PHE A 341 19.06 7.02 -10.47
CA PHE A 341 19.21 6.07 -11.57
C PHE A 341 20.54 6.34 -12.26
N TRP A 342 21.37 5.32 -12.48
CA TRP A 342 22.68 5.48 -13.08
C TRP A 342 22.97 4.42 -14.13
N TRP A 343 23.66 4.82 -15.19
CA TRP A 343 24.04 3.95 -16.29
C TRP A 343 25.28 4.50 -16.99
N LYS A 344 25.99 3.61 -17.70
CA LYS A 344 27.03 4.02 -18.64
C LYS A 344 26.41 4.19 -20.03
N PRO A 345 26.63 5.32 -20.72
CA PRO A 345 26.26 5.44 -22.12
C PRO A 345 26.94 4.37 -22.98
N ARG A 346 26.38 4.07 -24.15
CA ARG A 346 26.93 3.09 -25.11
C ARG A 346 28.32 3.43 -25.67
N SER A 347 28.78 4.67 -25.55
CA SER A 347 30.12 5.11 -25.94
C SER A 347 31.17 4.67 -24.90
N ASP A 348 32.41 4.39 -25.34
CA ASP A 348 33.55 4.09 -24.48
C ASP A 348 34.07 5.34 -23.75
N LYS A 349 33.22 5.90 -22.88
CA LYS A 349 33.49 7.12 -22.14
C LYS A 349 33.93 6.77 -20.72
N ASN A 350 34.83 7.59 -20.18
CA ASN A 350 35.32 7.49 -18.80
C ASN A 350 34.33 8.01 -17.75
N TYR A 351 33.11 8.37 -18.15
CA TYR A 351 32.05 8.83 -17.27
C TYR A 351 30.82 7.92 -17.31
N TYR A 352 29.98 8.04 -16.28
CA TYR A 352 28.64 7.49 -16.24
C TYR A 352 27.64 8.62 -15.94
N LEU A 353 26.37 8.38 -16.28
CA LEU A 353 25.29 9.31 -16.01
C LEU A 353 24.55 8.89 -14.75
N GLN A 354 24.13 9.87 -13.95
CA GLN A 354 23.33 9.66 -12.76
C GLN A 354 22.21 10.69 -12.67
N LEU A 355 20.97 10.22 -12.65
CA LEU A 355 19.81 11.02 -12.29
C LEU A 355 19.76 11.11 -10.77
N GLU A 356 19.82 12.32 -10.26
CA GLU A 356 19.54 12.69 -8.87
C GLU A 356 18.19 13.41 -8.86
N GLN A 357 17.11 12.64 -9.03
CA GLN A 357 15.74 13.13 -9.20
C GLN A 357 15.62 14.08 -10.41
N ARG A 358 15.53 15.39 -10.18
CA ARG A 358 15.38 16.43 -11.23
C ARG A 358 16.71 16.91 -11.82
N LEU A 359 17.84 16.38 -11.35
CA LEU A 359 19.18 16.74 -11.79
C LEU A 359 19.81 15.57 -12.55
N LEU A 360 20.29 15.81 -13.76
CA LEU A 360 21.18 14.88 -14.47
C LEU A 360 22.63 15.25 -14.14
N CYS A 361 23.40 14.30 -13.64
CA CYS A 361 24.81 14.46 -13.31
C CYS A 361 25.68 13.58 -14.22
N VAL A 362 26.77 14.15 -14.73
CA VAL A 362 27.86 13.40 -15.36
C VAL A 362 28.93 13.14 -14.31
N LYS A 363 29.25 11.87 -14.09
CA LYS A 363 30.15 11.44 -13.02
C LYS A 363 31.29 10.61 -13.54
N ILE A 364 32.47 10.81 -12.96
CA ILE A 364 33.67 10.01 -13.21
C ILE A 364 34.06 9.27 -11.93
N GLU A 365 34.72 8.14 -12.11
CA GLU A 365 35.40 7.41 -11.04
C GLU A 365 36.91 7.54 -11.23
N ALA A 366 37.61 7.97 -10.19
CA ALA A 366 39.04 8.19 -10.24
C ALA A 366 39.80 7.06 -9.52
N ASP A 367 40.94 6.69 -10.08
CA ASP A 367 41.87 5.76 -9.44
C ASP A 367 42.71 6.48 -8.38
N LYS A 368 43.11 5.73 -7.34
CA LYS A 368 43.82 6.28 -6.17
C LYS A 368 45.20 6.87 -6.49
N THR A 369 45.74 6.61 -7.67
CA THR A 369 47.10 6.97 -8.08
C THR A 369 47.16 8.23 -8.95
N GLN A 370 46.01 8.82 -9.32
CA GLN A 370 45.93 9.98 -10.21
C GLN A 370 45.89 11.30 -9.43
N ASP A 371 46.39 12.39 -10.04
CA ASP A 371 46.06 13.73 -9.56
C ASP A 371 44.56 13.98 -9.83
N LEU A 372 43.77 13.88 -8.75
CA LEU A 372 42.32 13.98 -8.82
C LEU A 372 41.84 15.35 -9.35
N ARG A 373 42.61 16.41 -9.13
CA ARG A 373 42.22 17.77 -9.54
C ARG A 373 42.47 17.95 -11.03
N GLU A 374 43.64 17.54 -11.50
CA GLU A 374 43.99 17.60 -12.92
C GLU A 374 43.03 16.70 -13.72
N PHE A 375 42.90 15.44 -13.33
CA PHE A 375 41.99 14.48 -13.98
C PHE A 375 40.56 15.00 -14.07
N ARG A 376 39.99 15.50 -12.96
CA ARG A 376 38.64 16.08 -12.94
C ARG A 376 38.50 17.28 -13.88
N THR A 377 39.51 18.14 -13.94
CA THR A 377 39.47 19.35 -14.75
C THR A 377 39.49 19.00 -16.24
N THR A 378 40.39 18.10 -16.64
CA THR A 378 40.48 17.60 -18.01
C THR A 378 39.18 16.92 -18.46
N GLU A 379 38.64 16.00 -17.67
CA GLU A 379 37.39 15.30 -18.02
C GLU A 379 36.18 16.25 -18.04
N MET A 380 36.12 17.22 -17.12
CA MET A 380 35.07 18.24 -17.12
C MET A 380 35.10 19.09 -18.39
N ASP A 381 36.27 19.60 -18.78
CA ASP A 381 36.39 20.46 -19.97
C ASP A 381 36.03 19.68 -21.24
N ASN A 382 36.48 18.43 -21.38
CA ASN A 382 36.12 17.55 -22.49
C ASN A 382 34.60 17.35 -22.60
N VAL A 383 33.93 17.07 -21.48
CA VAL A 383 32.48 16.84 -21.43
C VAL A 383 31.68 18.10 -21.73
N LEU A 384 32.17 19.28 -21.33
CA LEU A 384 31.52 20.55 -21.62
C LEU A 384 31.65 20.95 -23.09
N ILE A 385 32.82 20.75 -23.71
CA ILE A 385 33.01 20.96 -25.16
C ILE A 385 32.06 20.06 -25.95
N GLU A 386 32.03 18.77 -25.62
CA GLU A 386 31.10 17.81 -26.24
C GLU A 386 29.63 18.23 -26.05
N SER A 387 29.30 18.85 -24.90
CA SER A 387 27.96 19.35 -24.63
C SER A 387 27.58 20.52 -25.55
N GLU A 388 28.50 21.44 -25.82
CA GLU A 388 28.28 22.56 -26.74
C GLU A 388 28.10 22.06 -28.17
N GLU A 389 28.97 21.15 -28.63
CA GLU A 389 28.91 20.57 -29.98
C GLU A 389 27.60 19.82 -30.25
N ARG A 390 27.08 19.11 -29.24
CA ARG A 390 25.90 18.26 -29.36
C ARG A 390 24.62 18.90 -28.83
N GLY A 391 24.68 20.11 -28.29
CA GLY A 391 23.55 20.80 -27.66
C GLY A 391 22.97 20.03 -26.45
N LEU A 392 23.82 19.45 -25.60
CA LEU A 392 23.39 18.66 -24.44
C LEU A 392 23.04 19.52 -23.22
N LEU A 393 23.33 20.82 -23.26
CA LEU A 393 22.99 21.83 -22.25
C LEU A 393 23.53 21.53 -20.85
N LEU A 394 24.78 21.07 -20.77
CA LEU A 394 25.48 20.91 -19.50
C LEU A 394 25.97 22.24 -18.97
N GLN A 395 26.07 22.30 -17.66
CA GLN A 395 26.72 23.37 -16.92
C GLN A 395 27.71 22.80 -15.91
N LYS A 396 28.64 23.66 -15.47
CA LYS A 396 29.58 23.33 -14.39
C LYS A 396 28.80 23.00 -13.10
N PRO A 397 29.26 22.01 -12.31
CA PRO A 397 28.65 21.69 -11.02
C PRO A 397 28.75 22.88 -10.06
N THR A 398 27.72 23.07 -9.23
CA THR A 398 27.69 24.18 -8.25
C THR A 398 28.82 24.07 -7.22
N LYS A 399 29.30 22.85 -6.95
CA LYS A 399 30.45 22.60 -6.07
C LYS A 399 31.35 21.55 -6.70
N LEU A 400 32.64 21.84 -6.75
CA LEU A 400 33.67 20.90 -7.17
C LEU A 400 34.22 20.17 -5.96
N ALA A 401 34.00 18.86 -5.89
CA ALA A 401 34.59 17.99 -4.88
C ALA A 401 35.74 17.18 -5.49
N THR A 402 36.62 16.67 -4.62
CA THR A 402 37.62 15.66 -4.97
C THR A 402 37.35 14.42 -4.14
N GLY A 403 37.27 13.26 -4.79
CA GLY A 403 36.95 11.99 -4.16
C GLY A 403 36.96 10.87 -5.18
N LYS A 404 36.66 9.63 -4.73
CA LYS A 404 36.61 8.46 -5.62
C LYS A 404 35.61 8.65 -6.76
N THR A 405 34.46 9.27 -6.46
CA THR A 405 33.42 9.57 -7.43
C THR A 405 33.19 11.08 -7.44
N MET A 406 33.22 11.70 -8.62
CA MET A 406 33.11 13.15 -8.77
C MET A 406 32.07 13.50 -9.84
N THR A 407 31.20 14.46 -9.53
CA THR A 407 30.34 15.10 -10.54
C THR A 407 31.18 16.14 -11.27
N ILE A 408 31.27 16.02 -12.60
CA ILE A 408 32.05 16.94 -13.46
C ILE A 408 31.18 17.87 -14.29
N ALA A 409 29.94 17.49 -14.57
CA ALA A 409 28.96 18.34 -15.23
C ALA A 409 27.56 17.98 -14.75
N GLN A 410 26.62 18.92 -14.89
CA GLN A 410 25.23 18.71 -14.51
C GLN A 410 24.28 19.40 -15.47
N ARG A 411 23.04 18.89 -15.56
CA ARG A 411 21.92 19.53 -16.26
C ARG A 411 20.68 19.45 -15.37
N PRO A 412 20.22 20.57 -14.81
CA PRO A 412 18.91 20.66 -14.20
C PRO A 412 17.81 20.44 -15.25
N GLU A 413 16.63 20.02 -14.80
CA GLU A 413 15.41 20.02 -15.62
C GLU A 413 15.53 19.21 -16.92
N TYR A 414 16.25 18.09 -16.87
CA TYR A 414 16.28 17.15 -17.99
C TYR A 414 14.90 16.51 -18.27
N ILE A 415 14.05 16.44 -17.24
CA ILE A 415 12.68 15.91 -17.35
C ILE A 415 11.83 16.90 -18.12
N GLN A 416 11.24 16.44 -19.22
CA GLN A 416 10.33 17.22 -20.03
C GLN A 416 8.92 17.09 -19.47
N THR A 417 8.22 18.21 -19.29
CA THR A 417 6.85 18.23 -18.78
C THR A 417 5.88 18.83 -19.79
N LYS A 418 4.62 18.42 -19.70
CA LYS A 418 3.49 19.07 -20.37
C LYS A 418 3.14 20.38 -19.64
N GLU A 419 2.25 21.18 -20.21
CA GLU A 419 1.81 22.46 -19.62
C GLU A 419 1.24 22.31 -18.20
N ASN A 420 0.62 21.17 -17.90
CA ASN A 420 0.05 20.87 -16.58
C ASN A 420 1.08 20.30 -15.57
N GLY A 421 2.38 20.32 -15.90
CA GLY A 421 3.45 19.83 -15.02
C GLY A 421 3.59 18.30 -14.98
N LEU A 422 2.76 17.56 -15.71
CA LEU A 422 2.90 16.10 -15.84
C LEU A 422 4.09 15.74 -16.72
N LEU A 423 4.67 14.56 -16.46
CA LEU A 423 5.74 13.99 -17.26
C LEU A 423 5.35 13.84 -18.75
N ASP A 424 6.21 14.32 -19.63
CA ASP A 424 6.27 13.93 -21.04
C ASP A 424 7.37 12.87 -21.18
N LEU A 425 6.96 11.60 -21.05
CA LEU A 425 7.89 10.47 -20.95
C LEU A 425 8.70 10.30 -22.25
N ASP A 426 8.04 10.40 -23.40
CA ASP A 426 8.68 10.20 -24.70
C ASP A 426 9.72 11.30 -24.97
N LYS A 427 9.38 12.57 -24.71
CA LYS A 427 10.35 13.66 -24.84
C LYS A 427 11.49 13.52 -23.84
N THR A 428 11.21 13.11 -22.60
CA THR A 428 12.24 12.88 -21.59
C THR A 428 13.20 11.76 -22.00
N ILE A 429 12.68 10.64 -22.52
CA ILE A 429 13.50 9.55 -23.04
C ILE A 429 14.30 10.02 -24.26
N ALA A 430 13.71 10.79 -25.17
CA ALA A 430 14.41 11.34 -26.33
C ALA A 430 15.58 12.24 -25.90
N GLU A 431 15.37 13.13 -24.92
CA GLU A 431 16.43 13.95 -24.34
C GLU A 431 17.55 13.11 -23.72
N LEU A 432 17.21 12.06 -22.97
CA LEU A 432 18.20 11.16 -22.35
C LEU A 432 18.91 10.29 -23.40
N LYS A 433 18.25 9.90 -24.50
CA LYS A 433 18.86 9.13 -25.59
C LYS A 433 19.86 9.94 -26.40
N LYS A 434 19.83 11.27 -26.36
CA LYS A 434 20.89 12.10 -26.96
C LYS A 434 22.28 11.71 -26.45
N TRP A 435 22.38 11.14 -25.26
CA TRP A 435 23.62 10.67 -24.64
C TRP A 435 24.10 9.29 -25.11
N GLU A 436 23.22 8.50 -25.71
CA GLU A 436 23.55 7.15 -26.22
C GLU A 436 24.19 7.19 -27.61
N VAL A 437 24.17 8.35 -28.28
CA VAL A 437 24.75 8.50 -29.61
C VAL A 437 26.26 8.44 -29.51
N VAL A 438 26.84 7.41 -30.13
CA VAL A 438 28.27 7.30 -30.42
C VAL A 438 28.53 8.21 -31.62
N PRO A 439 29.52 9.12 -31.58
CA PRO A 439 29.94 9.82 -32.78
C PRO A 439 30.30 8.76 -33.84
N SER A 440 29.62 8.78 -34.98
CA SER A 440 30.10 8.07 -36.16
C SER A 440 31.49 8.63 -36.43
N ASN A 441 32.52 7.79 -36.29
CA ASN A 441 33.86 8.13 -36.76
C ASN A 441 33.70 8.72 -38.15
N GLN A 442 34.13 9.97 -38.33
CA GLN A 442 34.33 10.49 -39.66
C GLN A 442 35.32 9.55 -40.32
N ASP A 443 34.86 8.85 -41.35
CA ASP A 443 35.70 8.12 -42.29
C ASP A 443 36.83 9.06 -42.72
N ASN A 444 38.06 8.69 -42.37
CA ASN A 444 39.29 9.25 -42.91
C ASN A 444 39.98 8.17 -43.73
#